data_AF-A0AAF0HGX1-F1
#
_entry.id   AF-A0AAF0HGX1-F1
#
_cell.length_a   1.000
_cell.length_b   1.000
_cell.length_c   1.000
_cell.angle_alpha   90.00
_cell.angle_beta   90.00
_cell.angle_gamma   90.00
#
_symmetry.space_group_name_H-M   'P 1'
#
loop_
_entity.id
_entity.type
_entity.pdbx_description
1 polymer ?
#
loop_
_entity_poly.entity_id
_entity_poly.type
_entity_poly.pdbx_seq_one_letter_code
_entity_poly.pdbx_strand_id
1 'polypeptide(L)'
;MKYFNQPLENDIDKITEIANANYSGSKLIENNLNIFIERYKEYYSCKGAALSINGMFGLNDARESIKKLYKSKGKQLSFIKELRDKNTGKCCSMCGANLSTQIDHFLPQEFFPEYSILSANLIPICKCNQKKENLP
;
A
#
# COMPACT_ATOMS: atom_id res chain seq x y z
N MET A 1 -4.52 1.56 19.13
CA MET A 1 -4.02 0.47 18.27
C MET A 1 -2.91 1.05 17.41
N LYS A 2 -1.65 0.71 17.69
CA LYS A 2 -0.49 1.26 16.95
C LYS A 2 -0.38 0.50 15.63
N TYR A 3 -1.09 0.95 14.60
CA TYR A 3 -0.76 0.48 13.25
C TYR A 3 0.64 0.94 12.91
N PHE A 4 1.38 0.07 12.22
CA PHE A 4 2.76 0.27 11.83
C PHE A 4 2.89 1.58 11.04
N ASN A 5 3.19 2.67 11.74
CA ASN A 5 3.79 3.84 11.12
C ASN A 5 5.26 3.48 10.90
N GLN A 6 5.56 2.74 9.83
CA GLN A 6 6.90 2.90 9.29
C GLN A 6 7.06 4.38 8.93
N PRO A 7 8.24 4.97 9.22
CA PRO A 7 8.53 6.33 8.81
C PRO A 7 8.24 6.49 7.32
N LEU A 8 7.72 7.66 6.92
CA LEU A 8 7.43 7.96 5.51
C LEU A 8 8.67 7.75 4.64
N GLU A 9 9.84 8.05 5.19
CA GLU A 9 11.16 7.86 4.59
C GLU A 9 11.36 6.43 4.09
N ASN A 10 10.95 5.42 4.88
CA ASN A 10 11.07 4.03 4.47
C ASN A 10 10.19 3.69 3.26
N ASP A 11 9.02 4.31 3.14
CA ASP A 11 8.13 4.08 2.01
C ASP A 11 8.56 4.86 0.76
N ILE A 12 9.20 6.01 0.94
CA ILE A 12 9.90 6.74 -0.13
C ILE A 12 11.09 5.94 -0.66
N ASP A 13 11.89 5.34 0.22
CA ASP A 13 13.03 4.51 -0.17
C ASP A 13 12.56 3.29 -0.98
N LYS A 14 11.51 2.59 -0.53
CA LYS A 14 10.94 1.44 -1.25
C LYS A 14 10.41 1.80 -2.63
N ILE A 15 9.64 2.90 -2.78
CA ILE A 15 9.13 3.27 -4.12
C ILE A 15 10.28 3.69 -5.04
N THR A 16 11.32 4.33 -4.51
CA THR A 16 12.56 4.66 -5.25
C THR A 16 13.29 3.39 -5.70
N GLU A 17 13.45 2.40 -4.82
CA GLU A 17 14.04 1.10 -5.17
C GLU A 17 13.24 0.38 -6.26
N ILE A 18 11.90 0.41 -6.15
CA ILE A 18 11.00 -0.20 -7.13
C ILE A 18 11.08 0.54 -8.48
N ALA A 19 11.17 1.87 -8.47
CA ALA A 19 11.35 2.67 -9.68
C ALA A 19 12.65 2.32 -10.40
N ASN A 20 13.73 2.07 -9.66
CA ASN A 20 15.04 1.72 -10.19
C ASN A 20 15.21 0.22 -10.50
N ALA A 21 14.24 -0.62 -10.16
CA ALA A 21 14.32 -2.06 -10.39
C ALA A 21 14.11 -2.38 -11.88
N ASN A 22 14.85 -3.34 -12.42
CA ASN A 22 14.76 -3.69 -13.84
C ASN A 22 13.60 -4.68 -14.11
N TYR A 23 12.38 -4.18 -14.25
CA TYR A 23 11.20 -4.97 -14.68
C TYR A 23 10.24 -4.17 -15.57
N SER A 24 9.33 -4.84 -16.27
CA SER A 24 8.48 -4.24 -17.32
C SER A 24 7.64 -3.02 -16.91
N GLY A 25 7.29 -2.89 -15.62
CA GLY A 25 6.50 -1.79 -15.09
C GLY A 25 7.30 -0.66 -14.42
N SER A 26 8.62 -0.83 -14.27
CA SER A 26 9.51 0.10 -13.55
C SER A 26 9.56 1.48 -14.19
N LYS A 27 9.70 1.56 -15.53
CA LYS A 27 9.80 2.83 -16.26
C LYS A 27 8.60 3.76 -16.03
N LEU A 28 7.40 3.21 -15.94
CA LEU A 28 6.18 3.98 -15.63
C LEU A 28 6.21 4.55 -14.21
N ILE A 29 6.80 3.82 -13.27
CA ILE A 29 6.92 4.27 -11.87
C ILE A 29 8.05 5.29 -11.75
N GLU A 30 9.19 5.06 -12.39
CA GLU A 30 10.32 5.98 -12.48
C GLU A 30 9.90 7.35 -13.04
N ASN A 31 9.20 7.37 -14.18
CA ASN A 31 8.73 8.60 -14.82
C ASN A 31 7.74 9.39 -13.94
N ASN A 32 7.11 8.74 -12.97
CA ASN A 32 6.10 9.32 -12.09
C ASN A 32 6.54 9.34 -10.61
N LEU A 33 7.82 9.08 -10.32
CA LEU A 33 8.32 8.87 -8.95
C LEU A 33 8.02 10.07 -8.04
N ASN A 34 8.25 11.29 -8.54
CA ASN A 34 7.95 12.51 -7.79
C ASN A 34 6.46 12.61 -7.42
N ILE A 35 5.56 12.21 -8.32
CA ILE A 35 4.11 12.23 -8.06
C ILE A 35 3.76 11.18 -7.00
N PHE A 36 4.34 9.97 -7.04
CA PHE A 36 4.15 8.97 -6.00
C PHE A 36 4.61 9.46 -4.63
N ILE A 37 5.77 10.12 -4.56
CA ILE A 37 6.31 10.68 -3.32
C ILE A 37 5.36 11.75 -2.76
N GLU A 38 4.84 12.65 -3.59
CA GLU A 38 3.85 13.65 -3.16
C GLU A 38 2.54 13.01 -2.67
N ARG A 39 2.07 11.96 -3.35
CA ARG A 39 0.89 11.18 -2.89
C ARG A 39 1.15 10.50 -1.55
N TYR A 40 2.35 9.96 -1.31
CA TYR A 40 2.70 9.35 -0.02
C TYR A 40 2.74 10.40 1.09
N LYS A 41 3.34 11.56 0.84
CA LYS A 41 3.30 12.70 1.77
C LYS A 41 1.86 13.10 2.11
N GLU A 42 1.00 13.21 1.10
CA GLU A 42 -0.43 13.52 1.28
C GLU A 42 -1.10 12.47 2.17
N TYR A 43 -0.96 11.18 1.86
CA TYR A 43 -1.50 10.08 2.65
C TYR A 43 -1.10 10.17 4.12
N TYR A 44 0.20 10.40 4.40
CA TYR A 44 0.70 10.51 5.77
C TYR A 44 0.19 11.77 6.48
N SER A 45 0.06 12.90 5.76
CA SER A 45 -0.45 14.15 6.32
C SER A 45 -1.91 14.04 6.79
N CYS A 46 -2.74 13.27 6.06
CA CYS A 46 -4.16 13.07 6.36
C CYS A 46 -4.46 11.72 7.01
N LYS A 47 -3.44 10.89 7.27
CA LYS A 47 -3.56 9.54 7.85
C LYS A 47 -4.52 8.63 7.07
N GLY A 48 -4.49 8.72 5.74
CA GLY A 48 -5.37 7.93 4.87
C GLY A 48 -6.83 8.39 4.87
N ALA A 49 -7.16 9.59 5.33
CA ALA A 49 -8.53 10.10 5.25
C ALA A 49 -8.93 10.30 3.77
N ALA A 50 -9.72 9.36 3.23
CA ALA A 50 -10.08 9.31 1.80
C ALA A 50 -10.62 10.64 1.25
N LEU A 51 -11.51 11.30 2.01
CA LEU A 51 -12.11 12.60 1.64
C LEU A 51 -11.11 13.76 1.59
N SER A 52 -9.93 13.61 2.19
CA SER A 52 -8.88 14.62 2.23
C SER A 52 -7.74 14.34 1.25
N ILE A 53 -7.79 13.22 0.52
CA ILE A 53 -6.78 12.83 -0.47
C ILE A 53 -7.25 13.28 -1.85
N ASN A 54 -6.49 14.14 -2.51
CA ASN A 54 -6.81 14.67 -3.84
C ASN A 54 -6.40 13.72 -4.99
N GLY A 55 -6.35 12.41 -4.72
CA GLY A 55 -5.64 11.38 -5.49
C GLY A 55 -6.26 10.95 -6.83
N MET A 56 -7.25 11.65 -7.37
CA MET A 56 -7.97 11.15 -8.57
C MET A 56 -7.32 11.52 -9.90
N PHE A 57 -6.35 12.44 -9.96
CA PHE A 57 -5.79 12.93 -11.22
C PHE A 57 -4.30 12.58 -11.41
N GLY A 58 -3.96 12.00 -12.56
CA GLY A 58 -2.60 12.09 -13.14
C GLY A 58 -1.68 10.87 -13.09
N LEU A 59 -2.17 9.63 -12.97
CA LEU A 59 -1.30 8.45 -12.90
C LEU A 59 -1.84 7.17 -13.59
N ASN A 60 -2.77 7.26 -14.53
CA ASN A 60 -3.55 6.08 -14.99
C ASN A 60 -2.69 4.83 -15.30
N ASP A 61 -1.65 4.96 -16.13
CA ASP A 61 -0.78 3.82 -16.47
C ASP A 61 0.13 3.39 -15.31
N ALA A 62 0.64 4.36 -14.54
CA ALA A 62 1.51 4.09 -13.38
C ALA A 62 0.74 3.41 -12.23
N ARG A 63 -0.53 3.79 -12.01
CA ARG A 63 -1.48 3.17 -11.09
C ARG A 63 -1.71 1.71 -11.45
N GLU A 64 -1.98 1.43 -12.72
CA GLU A 64 -2.15 0.06 -13.19
C GLU A 64 -0.85 -0.75 -13.10
N SER A 65 0.31 -0.13 -13.34
CA SER A 65 1.63 -0.77 -13.13
C SER A 65 1.83 -1.21 -11.67
N ILE A 66 1.58 -0.32 -10.70
CA ILE A 66 1.68 -0.64 -9.26
C ILE A 66 0.67 -1.71 -8.84
N LYS A 67 -0.56 -1.63 -9.35
CA LYS A 67 -1.60 -2.63 -9.09
C LYS A 67 -1.19 -4.02 -9.58
N LYS A 68 -0.65 -4.10 -10.80
CA LYS A 68 -0.09 -5.35 -11.35
C LYS A 68 1.10 -5.85 -10.55
N LEU A 69 1.98 -4.94 -10.10
CA LEU A 69 3.13 -5.27 -9.27
C LEU A 69 2.73 -5.95 -7.96
N TYR A 70 1.75 -5.38 -7.26
CA TYR A 70 1.23 -5.94 -6.02
C TYR A 70 0.64 -7.34 -6.24
N LYS A 71 -0.18 -7.49 -7.30
CA LYS A 71 -0.80 -8.79 -7.65
C LYS A 71 0.21 -9.86 -8.03
N SER A 72 1.26 -9.50 -8.77
CA SER A 72 2.31 -10.44 -9.18
C SER A 72 3.22 -10.85 -8.02
N LYS A 73 3.18 -10.12 -6.90
CA LYS A 73 4.04 -10.34 -5.72
C LYS A 73 5.52 -10.39 -6.14
N GLY A 74 5.92 -9.50 -7.05
CA GLY A 74 7.29 -9.52 -7.56
C GLY A 74 8.33 -9.36 -6.44
N LYS A 75 9.57 -9.77 -6.71
CA LYS A 75 10.64 -9.90 -5.71
C LYS A 75 10.87 -8.63 -4.89
N GLN A 76 10.74 -7.46 -5.52
CA GLN A 76 10.83 -6.13 -4.90
C GLN A 76 9.76 -5.85 -3.83
N LEU A 77 8.72 -6.69 -3.70
CA LEU A 77 7.69 -6.61 -2.67
C LEU A 77 7.89 -7.62 -1.53
N SER A 78 9.09 -8.17 -1.35
CA SER A 78 9.40 -9.10 -0.26
C SER A 78 9.06 -8.53 1.12
N PHE A 79 9.19 -7.21 1.31
CA PHE A 79 8.84 -6.53 2.55
C PHE A 79 7.35 -6.71 2.93
N ILE A 80 6.43 -6.89 1.96
CA ILE A 80 5.01 -7.13 2.23
C ILE A 80 4.79 -8.50 2.87
N LYS A 81 5.59 -9.49 2.47
CA LYS A 81 5.60 -10.80 3.12
C LYS A 81 6.10 -10.66 4.56
N GLU A 82 7.19 -9.93 4.77
CA GLU A 82 7.71 -9.69 6.13
C GLU A 82 6.70 -8.94 7.02
N LEU A 83 6.01 -7.95 6.47
CA LEU A 83 4.93 -7.25 7.18
C LEU A 83 3.83 -8.24 7.59
N ARG A 84 3.44 -9.16 6.71
CA ARG A 84 2.42 -10.17 7.01
C ARG A 84 2.89 -11.13 8.11
N ASP A 85 4.11 -11.62 7.98
CA ASP A 85 4.69 -12.58 8.92
C ASP A 85 4.82 -11.95 10.32
N LYS A 86 5.32 -10.70 10.40
CA LYS A 86 5.40 -9.92 11.65
C LYS A 86 4.04 -9.65 12.30
N ASN A 87 2.97 -9.60 11.51
CA ASN A 87 1.62 -9.33 11.98
C ASN A 87 0.73 -10.56 12.15
N THR A 88 1.26 -11.76 11.90
CA THR A 88 0.51 -12.99 12.11
C THR A 88 0.20 -13.18 13.59
N GLY A 89 -1.05 -13.50 13.93
CA GLY A 89 -1.55 -13.60 15.30
C GLY A 89 -1.71 -12.25 16.03
N LYS A 90 -1.49 -11.11 15.35
CA LYS A 90 -1.73 -9.78 15.93
C LYS A 90 -3.19 -9.36 15.78
N CYS A 91 -3.53 -8.27 16.46
CA CYS A 91 -4.87 -7.69 16.50
C CYS A 91 -5.37 -7.30 15.10
N CYS A 92 -6.53 -7.85 14.72
CA CYS A 92 -7.19 -7.63 13.44
C CYS A 92 -7.79 -6.24 13.38
N SER A 93 -7.58 -5.56 12.25
CA SER A 93 -8.02 -4.17 12.10
C SER A 93 -9.50 -3.95 11.99
N MET A 94 -10.24 -5.01 11.70
CA MET A 94 -11.68 -4.93 11.54
C MET A 94 -12.42 -5.37 12.82
N CYS A 95 -11.98 -6.45 13.47
CA CYS A 95 -12.71 -7.02 14.62
C CYS A 95 -11.96 -6.98 15.95
N GLY A 96 -10.70 -6.54 15.99
CA GLY A 96 -9.90 -6.47 17.21
C GLY A 96 -9.37 -7.82 17.74
N ALA A 97 -9.70 -8.95 17.11
CA ALA A 97 -9.21 -10.25 17.54
C ALA A 97 -7.73 -10.47 17.16
N ASN A 98 -6.95 -11.15 18.02
CA ASN A 98 -5.55 -11.50 17.77
C ASN A 98 -5.39 -12.72 16.83
N LEU A 99 -6.01 -12.64 15.64
CA LEU A 99 -6.12 -13.74 14.67
C LEU A 99 -5.73 -13.31 13.25
N SER A 100 -5.02 -12.19 13.11
CA SER A 100 -4.60 -11.72 11.79
C SER A 100 -3.68 -12.74 11.13
N THR A 101 -3.94 -13.04 9.87
CA THR A 101 -3.11 -13.95 9.04
C THR A 101 -2.87 -13.39 7.65
N GLN A 102 -3.46 -12.22 7.37
CA GLN A 102 -3.44 -11.54 6.10
C GLN A 102 -3.12 -10.07 6.33
N ILE A 103 -2.78 -9.42 5.23
CA ILE A 103 -2.73 -7.97 5.14
C ILE A 103 -3.76 -7.58 4.09
N ASP A 104 -4.45 -6.49 4.35
CA ASP A 104 -5.39 -5.86 3.42
C ASP A 104 -5.11 -4.36 3.31
N HIS A 105 -5.74 -3.70 2.34
CA HIS A 105 -5.60 -2.27 2.13
C HIS A 105 -6.61 -1.47 2.96
N PHE A 106 -6.12 -0.44 3.67
CA PHE A 106 -6.97 0.52 4.36
C PHE A 106 -7.80 1.34 3.34
N LEU A 107 -7.12 1.99 2.39
CA LEU A 107 -7.72 2.55 1.18
C LEU A 107 -7.71 1.49 0.08
N PRO A 108 -8.87 1.08 -0.46
CA PRO A 108 -8.93 -0.02 -1.42
C PRO A 108 -8.09 0.25 -2.67
N GLN A 109 -7.25 -0.73 -3.04
CA GLN A 109 -6.43 -0.69 -4.26
C GLN A 109 -7.25 -0.48 -5.54
N GLU A 110 -8.55 -0.81 -5.53
CA GLU A 110 -9.45 -0.57 -6.66
C GLU A 110 -9.61 0.92 -6.98
N PHE A 111 -9.75 1.76 -5.95
CA PHE A 111 -9.95 3.20 -6.06
C PHE A 111 -8.66 4.00 -5.87
N PHE A 112 -7.72 3.46 -5.08
CA PHE A 112 -6.44 4.10 -4.72
C PHE A 112 -5.22 3.20 -4.99
N PRO A 113 -5.01 2.73 -6.23
CA PRO A 113 -3.92 1.84 -6.59
C PRO A 113 -2.53 2.42 -6.34
N GLU A 114 -2.34 3.74 -6.31
CA GLU A 114 -1.07 4.38 -5.96
C GLU A 114 -0.58 4.02 -4.55
N TYR A 115 -1.50 3.70 -3.63
CA TYR A 115 -1.18 3.28 -2.25
C TYR A 115 -1.12 1.76 -2.09
N SER A 116 -1.11 0.97 -3.17
CA SER A 116 -1.17 -0.49 -3.08
C SER A 116 0.02 -1.12 -2.36
N ILE A 117 1.19 -0.48 -2.44
CA ILE A 117 2.44 -0.96 -1.84
C ILE A 117 2.91 -0.07 -0.69
N LEU A 118 2.15 0.99 -0.38
CA LEU A 118 2.44 1.90 0.72
C LEU A 118 2.24 1.14 2.04
N SER A 119 3.28 1.02 2.86
CA SER A 119 3.21 0.17 4.05
C SER A 119 2.20 0.69 5.08
N ALA A 120 2.03 2.01 5.19
CA ALA A 120 0.99 2.62 6.02
C ALA A 120 -0.44 2.26 5.58
N ASN A 121 -0.63 1.91 4.30
CA ASN A 121 -1.92 1.48 3.75
C ASN A 121 -2.16 -0.02 3.91
N LEU A 122 -1.19 -0.78 4.41
CA LEU A 122 -1.24 -2.24 4.57
C LEU A 122 -1.52 -2.61 6.02
N ILE A 123 -2.76 -3.03 6.30
CA ILE A 123 -3.25 -3.29 7.65
C ILE A 123 -3.44 -4.78 7.93
N PRO A 124 -3.16 -5.26 9.16
CA PRO A 124 -3.35 -6.66 9.51
C PRO A 124 -4.84 -7.01 9.60
N ILE A 125 -5.23 -8.14 9.01
CA ILE A 125 -6.61 -8.59 9.01
C ILE A 125 -6.68 -10.12 9.13
N CYS A 126 -7.74 -10.61 9.77
CA CYS A 126 -8.05 -12.04 9.83
C CYS A 126 -9.01 -12.43 8.70
N LYS A 127 -9.81 -13.49 8.89
CA LYS A 127 -10.88 -13.89 7.94
C LYS A 127 -11.92 -12.80 7.69
N CYS A 128 -11.95 -11.73 8.50
CA CYS A 128 -12.69 -10.50 8.22
C CYS A 128 -12.45 -9.94 6.82
N ASN A 129 -11.29 -10.19 6.21
CA ASN A 129 -10.99 -9.79 4.84
C ASN A 129 -12.05 -10.27 3.83
N GLN A 130 -12.62 -11.46 4.04
CA GLN A 130 -13.66 -12.02 3.15
C GLN A 130 -15.01 -11.32 3.25
N LYS A 131 -15.20 -10.50 4.29
CA LYS A 131 -16.44 -9.75 4.55
C LYS A 131 -16.26 -8.25 4.33
N LYS A 132 -15.03 -7.81 4.03
CA LYS A 132 -14.75 -6.40 3.81
C LYS A 132 -15.18 -6.03 2.39
N GLU A 133 -16.02 -5.00 2.29
CA GLU A 133 -16.38 -4.38 1.04
C GLU A 133 -15.37 -3.28 0.69
N ASN A 134 -15.12 -3.11 -0.60
CA ASN A 134 -14.31 -2.00 -1.10
C ASN A 134 -15.25 -0.84 -1.42
N LEU A 135 -15.14 0.24 -0.65
CA LEU A 135 -15.85 1.49 -0.90
C LEU A 135 -14.84 2.59 -1.25
N PRO A 136 -15.20 3.49 -2.19
CA PRO A 136 -14.37 4.64 -2.54
C PRO A 136 -14.27 5.66 -1.41
#